data_AF-A0AA97HBX6-F1
#
_entry.id   AF-A0AA97HBX6-F1
#
_cell.length_a   1.000
_cell.length_b   1.000
_cell.length_c   1.000
_cell.angle_alpha   90.00
_cell.angle_beta   90.00
_cell.angle_gamma   90.00
#
_symmetry.space_group_name_H-M   'P 1'
#
loop_
_entity.id
_entity.type
_entity.pdbx_description
1 polymer ?
#
loop_
_entity_poly.entity_id
_entity_poly.type
_entity_poly.pdbx_seq_one_letter_code
_entity_poly.pdbx_strand_id
1 'polypeptide(L)'
;MEHTADLRSFGRYASLNVLGMLGLSCYILADTFFVSCGMGANGLAALNIAIPAYNLLNGLGLMIGVGGATRYTVSCAQCDNISADRAFTHAVGLGLAVGLLFMLIGLAGAAPVSRLLGADADTFPLTSVYLRTLLSFAPFFVMNNVLLSFVRNDGAPGRAMCGMIVGSLSNVVLDYVFIFPCDWGMFGAAFATGLSPIISLLILSGHLRSPVRGFHLCRVRPQGRLLASICASGISSFVGELSSAVVLFLFNFVLLRISGNTGVAAYGIVANLALVAIAIFQGLSTGMQPLVSHSSGLNDHGALRRFYRYGITSSLAIATLLYVLVFVFAAPITAVFNSENNAVLAGYAVTGLRIYFCGFWFAGCNIVSSIFFSASGRSAQGFLLSMLRGVIAIVPFLFLLTAWFGITGVWVAFPATELFTFLFTAVCAAKAFRRTA
;
A
#
# COMPACT_ATOMS: atom_id res chain seq x y z
N MET A 1 33.50 13.66 12.97
CA MET A 1 32.35 13.85 13.89
C MET A 1 31.01 13.86 13.15
N GLU A 2 30.89 14.49 11.97
CA GLU A 2 29.65 14.45 11.16
C GLU A 2 29.22 13.03 10.74
N HIS A 3 30.16 12.19 10.29
CA HIS A 3 29.88 10.81 9.87
C HIS A 3 29.20 9.94 10.95
N THR A 4 29.62 10.10 12.20
CA THR A 4 29.08 9.38 13.37
C THR A 4 27.71 9.92 13.79
N ALA A 5 27.47 11.23 13.61
CA ALA A 5 26.17 11.84 13.87
C ALA A 5 25.13 11.44 12.81
N ASP A 6 25.52 11.41 11.54
CA ASP A 6 24.68 10.96 10.43
C ASP A 6 24.26 9.49 10.60
N LEU A 7 25.18 8.61 10.99
CA LEU A 7 24.88 7.20 11.22
C LEU A 7 23.95 6.99 12.42
N ARG A 8 24.18 7.71 13.53
CA ARG A 8 23.33 7.63 14.74
C ARG A 8 21.91 8.13 14.44
N SER A 9 21.78 9.25 13.71
CA SER A 9 20.49 9.77 13.27
C SER A 9 19.80 8.77 12.35
N PHE A 10 20.49 8.27 11.32
CA PHE A 10 19.95 7.25 10.43
C PHE A 10 19.45 6.02 11.21
N GLY A 11 20.28 5.45 12.09
CA GLY A 11 19.91 4.26 12.87
C GLY A 11 18.68 4.49 13.75
N ARG A 12 18.57 5.65 14.39
CA ARG A 12 17.39 6.02 15.21
C ARG A 12 16.12 6.14 14.36
N TYR A 13 16.17 6.88 13.25
CA TYR A 13 14.99 7.07 12.39
C TYR A 13 14.60 5.76 11.69
N ALA A 14 15.56 4.99 11.19
CA ALA A 14 15.32 3.70 10.55
C ALA A 14 14.70 2.70 11.52
N SER A 15 15.29 2.49 12.71
CA SER A 15 14.77 1.52 13.69
C SER A 15 13.36 1.86 14.17
N LEU A 16 13.09 3.13 14.49
CA LEU A 16 11.76 3.57 14.91
C LEU A 16 10.70 3.36 13.81
N ASN A 17 11.03 3.67 12.55
CA ASN A 17 10.09 3.47 11.44
C ASN A 17 9.93 2.01 11.06
N VAL A 18 10.97 1.18 11.16
CA VAL A 18 10.86 -0.28 11.01
C VAL A 18 9.92 -0.85 12.06
N LEU A 19 10.08 -0.48 13.33
CA LEU A 19 9.18 -0.90 14.41
C LEU A 19 7.74 -0.43 14.15
N GLY A 20 7.56 0.81 13.69
CA GLY A 20 6.25 1.34 13.33
C GLY A 20 5.57 0.57 12.19
N MET A 21 6.32 0.25 11.14
CA MET A 21 5.80 -0.52 9.99
C MET A 21 5.58 -1.99 10.32
N LEU A 22 6.40 -2.59 11.19
CA LEU A 22 6.14 -3.93 11.73
C LEU A 22 4.84 -3.96 12.54
N GLY A 23 4.59 -2.95 13.38
CA GLY A 23 3.32 -2.80 14.08
C GLY A 23 2.12 -2.73 13.13
N LEU A 24 2.25 -1.96 12.03
CA LEU A 24 1.23 -1.88 10.98
C LEU A 24 1.03 -3.23 10.27
N SER A 25 2.10 -3.98 9.99
CA SER A 25 1.98 -5.33 9.40
C SER A 25 1.32 -6.33 10.34
N CYS A 26 1.68 -6.32 11.62
CA CYS A 26 1.00 -7.15 12.62
C CYS A 26 -0.50 -6.84 12.68
N TYR A 27 -0.87 -5.57 12.53
CA TYR A 27 -2.26 -5.15 12.39
C TYR A 27 -2.96 -5.77 11.15
N ILE A 28 -2.35 -5.66 9.96
CA ILE A 28 -2.93 -6.23 8.72
C ILE A 28 -3.11 -7.76 8.84
N LEU A 29 -2.12 -8.43 9.44
CA LEU A 29 -2.19 -9.87 9.68
C LEU A 29 -3.27 -10.23 10.70
N ALA A 30 -3.43 -9.44 11.77
CA ALA A 30 -4.47 -9.66 12.78
C ALA A 30 -5.88 -9.50 12.19
N ASP A 31 -6.09 -8.47 11.36
CA ASP A 31 -7.35 -8.26 10.61
C ASP A 31 -7.70 -9.49 9.76
N THR A 32 -6.75 -9.89 8.91
CA THR A 32 -6.91 -11.07 8.04
C THR A 32 -7.17 -12.35 8.85
N PHE A 33 -6.50 -12.49 9.99
CA PHE A 33 -6.66 -13.64 10.89
C PHE A 33 -8.06 -13.66 11.52
N PHE A 34 -8.58 -12.54 12.01
CA PHE A 34 -9.92 -12.48 12.61
C PHE A 34 -11.02 -12.77 11.59
N VAL A 35 -10.89 -12.24 10.37
CA VAL A 35 -11.78 -12.57 9.24
C VAL A 35 -11.73 -14.08 8.94
N SER A 36 -10.53 -14.66 8.87
CA SER A 36 -10.36 -16.09 8.59
C SER A 36 -10.94 -16.99 9.70
N CYS A 37 -10.71 -16.65 10.97
CA CYS A 37 -11.19 -17.43 12.11
C CYS A 37 -12.70 -17.28 12.32
N GLY A 38 -13.25 -16.09 12.08
CA GLY A 38 -14.68 -15.83 12.28
C GLY A 38 -15.58 -16.37 11.18
N MET A 39 -15.08 -16.52 9.94
CA MET A 39 -15.93 -16.86 8.79
C MET A 39 -15.44 -18.03 7.93
N GLY A 40 -14.30 -18.62 8.26
CA GLY A 40 -13.74 -19.76 7.54
C GLY A 40 -13.39 -19.47 6.07
N ALA A 41 -13.23 -20.54 5.29
CA ALA A 41 -12.75 -20.46 3.90
C ALA A 41 -13.67 -19.62 2.99
N ASN A 42 -14.99 -19.71 3.17
CA ASN A 42 -15.96 -18.97 2.34
C ASN A 42 -15.92 -17.46 2.61
N GLY A 43 -15.68 -17.04 3.86
CA GLY A 43 -15.50 -15.62 4.21
C GLY A 43 -14.22 -15.04 3.61
N LEU A 44 -13.13 -15.78 3.66
CA LEU A 44 -11.86 -15.35 3.05
C LEU A 44 -11.98 -15.28 1.52
N ALA A 45 -12.66 -16.23 0.89
CA ALA A 45 -12.96 -16.18 -0.54
C ALA A 45 -13.80 -14.95 -0.91
N ALA A 46 -14.87 -14.67 -0.14
CA ALA A 46 -15.71 -13.49 -0.34
C ALA A 46 -14.94 -12.17 -0.20
N LEU A 47 -14.04 -12.07 0.79
CA LEU A 47 -13.15 -10.92 0.96
C LEU A 47 -12.28 -10.73 -0.29
N ASN A 48 -11.63 -11.80 -0.76
CA ASN A 48 -10.75 -11.76 -1.93
C ASN A 48 -11.48 -11.34 -3.21
N ILE A 49 -12.74 -11.76 -3.38
CA ILE A 49 -13.58 -11.34 -4.52
C ILE A 49 -13.91 -9.83 -4.43
N ALA A 50 -14.02 -9.28 -3.22
CA ALA A 50 -14.32 -7.86 -3.01
C ALA A 50 -13.09 -6.93 -3.10
N ILE A 51 -11.87 -7.45 -2.95
CA ILE A 51 -10.61 -6.66 -2.98
C ILE A 51 -10.50 -5.73 -4.21
N PRO A 52 -10.81 -6.15 -5.45
CA PRO A 52 -10.72 -5.25 -6.61
C PRO A 52 -11.62 -4.01 -6.50
N ALA A 53 -12.83 -4.16 -5.95
CA ALA A 53 -13.75 -3.04 -5.74
C ALA A 53 -13.22 -2.07 -4.66
N TYR A 54 -12.66 -2.62 -3.58
CA TYR A 54 -11.99 -1.82 -2.54
C TYR A 54 -10.81 -1.04 -3.12
N ASN A 55 -9.94 -1.68 -3.89
CA ASN A 55 -8.75 -1.04 -4.47
C ASN A 55 -9.11 0.04 -5.49
N LEU A 56 -10.19 -0.15 -6.27
CA LEU A 56 -10.69 0.89 -7.17
C LEU A 56 -11.17 2.12 -6.39
N LEU A 57 -11.94 1.90 -5.31
CA LEU A 57 -12.41 2.97 -4.42
C LEU A 57 -11.23 3.71 -3.76
N ASN A 58 -10.30 2.95 -3.16
CA ASN A 58 -9.13 3.51 -2.48
C ASN A 58 -8.22 4.27 -3.45
N GLY A 59 -7.96 3.68 -4.62
CA GLY A 59 -7.14 4.29 -5.67
C GLY A 59 -7.71 5.63 -6.17
N LEU A 60 -9.02 5.72 -6.39
CA LEU A 60 -9.67 6.98 -6.76
C LEU A 60 -9.58 8.01 -5.62
N GLY A 61 -9.73 7.56 -4.36
CA GLY A 61 -9.51 8.40 -3.20
C GLY A 61 -8.09 8.98 -3.14
N LEU A 62 -7.08 8.14 -3.35
CA LEU A 62 -5.67 8.55 -3.43
C LEU A 62 -5.42 9.51 -4.60
N MET A 63 -6.01 9.26 -5.77
CA MET A 63 -5.90 10.13 -6.94
C MET A 63 -6.34 11.56 -6.61
N ILE A 64 -7.52 11.69 -6.01
CA ILE A 64 -8.13 12.98 -5.71
C ILE A 64 -7.37 13.65 -4.54
N GLY A 65 -7.03 12.88 -3.52
CA GLY A 65 -6.32 13.39 -2.34
C GLY A 65 -4.91 13.86 -2.66
N VAL A 66 -4.08 13.00 -3.25
CA VAL A 66 -2.68 13.34 -3.60
C VAL A 66 -2.65 14.40 -4.70
N GLY A 67 -3.50 14.28 -5.72
CA GLY A 67 -3.58 15.25 -6.81
C GLY A 67 -4.01 16.64 -6.33
N GLY A 68 -5.02 16.69 -5.46
CA GLY A 68 -5.52 17.93 -4.85
C GLY A 68 -4.49 18.57 -3.94
N ALA A 69 -3.86 17.78 -3.06
CA ALA A 69 -2.84 18.26 -2.14
C ALA A 69 -1.56 18.74 -2.86
N THR A 70 -1.22 18.13 -3.99
CA THR A 70 -0.11 18.59 -4.85
C THR A 70 -0.42 19.98 -5.41
N ARG A 71 -1.62 20.21 -5.94
CA ARG A 71 -2.03 21.53 -6.45
C ARG A 71 -2.09 22.58 -5.36
N TYR A 72 -2.59 22.20 -4.19
CA TYR A 72 -2.56 23.03 -2.99
C TYR A 72 -1.13 23.48 -2.64
N THR A 73 -0.19 22.54 -2.51
CA THR A 73 1.22 22.83 -2.16
C THR A 73 1.88 23.75 -3.18
N VAL A 74 1.61 23.54 -4.48
CA VAL A 74 2.12 24.41 -5.55
C VAL A 74 1.55 25.82 -5.45
N SER A 75 0.24 25.97 -5.20
CA SER A 75 -0.39 27.28 -5.02
C SER A 75 0.12 28.01 -3.78
N CYS A 76 0.33 27.30 -2.67
CA CYS A 76 0.95 27.88 -1.47
C CYS A 76 2.39 28.36 -1.75
N ALA A 77 3.19 27.59 -2.49
CA ALA A 77 4.54 28.00 -2.90
C ALA A 77 4.54 29.25 -3.79
N GLN A 78 3.46 29.50 -4.53
CA GLN A 78 3.24 30.70 -5.34
C GLN A 78 2.61 31.86 -4.56
N CYS A 79 2.40 31.71 -3.24
CA CYS A 79 1.69 32.67 -2.39
C CYS A 79 0.25 32.97 -2.86
N ASP A 80 -0.38 32.07 -3.63
CA ASP A 80 -1.75 32.19 -4.12
C ASP A 80 -2.71 31.35 -3.26
N ASN A 81 -3.09 31.92 -2.11
CA ASN A 81 -4.00 31.28 -1.16
C ASN A 81 -5.40 31.03 -1.74
N ILE A 82 -5.86 31.88 -2.68
CA ILE A 82 -7.15 31.70 -3.32
C ILE A 82 -7.13 30.41 -4.14
N SER A 83 -6.12 30.23 -4.98
CA SER A 83 -6.00 28.99 -5.78
C SER A 83 -5.80 27.75 -4.91
N ALA A 84 -5.11 27.88 -3.77
CA ALA A 84 -4.95 26.81 -2.79
C ALA A 84 -6.30 26.35 -2.20
N ASP A 85 -7.15 27.29 -1.77
CA ASP A 85 -8.50 27.02 -1.26
C ASP A 85 -9.43 26.45 -2.34
N ARG A 86 -9.28 26.93 -3.59
CA ARG A 86 -10.01 26.38 -4.74
C ARG A 86 -9.63 24.93 -5.00
N ALA A 87 -8.35 24.58 -4.91
CA ALA A 87 -7.87 23.21 -5.09
C ALA A 87 -8.47 22.28 -4.03
N PHE A 88 -8.50 22.70 -2.76
CA PHE A 88 -9.14 21.94 -1.68
C PHE A 88 -10.65 21.75 -1.93
N THR A 89 -11.36 22.82 -2.24
CA THR A 89 -12.81 22.76 -2.45
C THR A 89 -13.18 21.85 -3.64
N HIS A 90 -12.41 21.89 -4.73
CA HIS A 90 -12.64 21.00 -5.88
C HIS A 90 -12.29 19.54 -5.56
N ALA A 91 -11.23 19.28 -4.77
CA ALA A 91 -10.89 17.94 -4.34
C ALA A 91 -11.98 17.34 -3.43
N VAL A 92 -12.51 18.12 -2.48
CA VAL A 92 -13.65 17.71 -1.63
C VAL A 92 -14.90 17.46 -2.47
N GLY A 93 -15.24 18.39 -3.38
CA GLY A 93 -16.41 18.22 -4.25
C GLY A 93 -16.32 17.00 -5.16
N LEU A 94 -15.17 16.78 -5.80
CA LEU A 94 -14.92 15.61 -6.64
C LEU A 94 -14.93 14.31 -5.83
N GLY A 95 -14.28 14.31 -4.67
CA GLY A 95 -14.23 13.14 -3.80
C GLY A 95 -15.61 12.77 -3.25
N LEU A 96 -16.43 13.74 -2.87
CA LEU A 96 -17.83 13.48 -2.46
C LEU A 96 -18.65 12.95 -3.63
N ALA A 97 -18.50 13.51 -4.82
CA ALA A 97 -19.20 13.01 -6.02
C ALA A 97 -18.84 11.54 -6.32
N VAL A 98 -17.55 11.20 -6.28
CA VAL A 98 -17.08 9.81 -6.47
C VAL A 98 -17.57 8.92 -5.32
N GLY A 99 -17.43 9.35 -4.07
CA GLY A 99 -17.89 8.58 -2.92
C GLY A 99 -19.40 8.30 -2.94
N LEU A 100 -20.21 9.30 -3.29
CA LEU A 100 -21.66 9.14 -3.44
C LEU A 100 -22.02 8.22 -4.61
N LEU A 101 -21.29 8.29 -5.73
CA LEU A 101 -21.46 7.36 -6.84
C LEU A 101 -21.25 5.91 -6.40
N PHE A 102 -20.16 5.63 -5.67
CA PHE A 102 -19.88 4.29 -5.14
C PHE A 102 -20.90 3.86 -4.09
N MET A 103 -21.38 4.78 -3.25
CA MET A 103 -22.47 4.51 -2.31
C MET A 103 -23.76 4.09 -3.03
N LEU A 104 -24.15 4.78 -4.10
CA LEU A 104 -25.32 4.42 -4.91
C LEU A 104 -25.14 3.03 -5.56
N ILE A 105 -23.94 2.74 -6.09
CA ILE A 105 -23.59 1.42 -6.62
C ILE A 105 -23.68 0.36 -5.52
N GLY A 106 -23.22 0.65 -4.31
CA GLY A 106 -23.35 -0.24 -3.16
C GLY A 106 -24.79 -0.54 -2.78
N LEU A 107 -25.63 0.50 -2.69
CA LEU A 107 -27.02 0.34 -2.24
C LEU A 107 -27.91 -0.37 -3.26
N ALA A 108 -27.75 -0.07 -4.55
CA ALA A 108 -28.62 -0.60 -5.62
C ALA A 108 -27.99 -1.75 -6.41
N GLY A 109 -26.65 -1.89 -6.40
CA GLY A 109 -25.89 -2.72 -7.31
C GLY A 109 -24.94 -3.73 -6.67
N ALA A 110 -24.94 -3.92 -5.34
CA ALA A 110 -24.01 -4.87 -4.70
C ALA A 110 -24.11 -6.29 -5.26
N ALA A 111 -25.34 -6.77 -5.52
CA ALA A 111 -25.58 -8.10 -6.05
C ALA A 111 -25.03 -8.30 -7.48
N PRO A 112 -25.36 -7.45 -8.48
CA PRO A 112 -24.77 -7.59 -9.81
C PRO A 112 -23.26 -7.36 -9.82
N VAL A 113 -22.73 -6.47 -8.98
CA VAL A 113 -21.27 -6.27 -8.83
C VAL A 113 -20.61 -7.52 -8.26
N SER A 114 -21.20 -8.17 -7.24
CA SER A 114 -20.67 -9.41 -6.65
C SER A 114 -20.58 -10.53 -7.69
N ARG A 115 -21.60 -10.68 -8.54
CA ARG A 115 -21.58 -11.66 -9.64
C ARG A 115 -20.56 -11.32 -10.73
N LEU A 116 -20.45 -10.03 -11.08
CA LEU A 116 -19.48 -9.54 -12.05
C LEU A 116 -18.04 -9.81 -11.60
N LEU A 117 -17.78 -9.70 -10.30
CA LEU A 117 -16.48 -9.99 -9.69
C LEU A 117 -16.18 -11.49 -9.55
N GLY A 118 -17.15 -12.37 -9.86
CA GLY A 118 -16.95 -13.82 -9.92
C GLY A 118 -17.44 -14.59 -8.70
N ALA A 119 -18.33 -14.02 -7.86
CA ALA A 119 -18.93 -14.77 -6.76
C ALA A 119 -19.86 -15.90 -7.26
N ASP A 120 -19.64 -17.10 -6.74
CA ASP A 120 -20.44 -18.31 -6.98
C ASP A 120 -21.58 -18.45 -5.95
N ALA A 121 -22.34 -19.55 -6.00
CA ALA A 121 -23.51 -19.75 -5.14
C ALA A 121 -23.17 -19.71 -3.63
N ASP A 122 -21.98 -20.18 -3.25
CA ASP A 122 -21.57 -20.30 -1.85
C ASP A 122 -20.95 -19.00 -1.32
N THR A 123 -20.25 -18.24 -2.16
CA THR A 123 -19.58 -16.98 -1.79
C THR A 123 -20.42 -15.73 -2.03
N PHE A 124 -21.45 -15.81 -2.90
CA PHE A 124 -22.30 -14.67 -3.26
C PHE A 124 -22.99 -13.99 -2.07
N PRO A 125 -23.62 -14.70 -1.11
CA PRO A 125 -24.29 -14.04 0.01
C PRO A 125 -23.32 -13.20 0.86
N LEU A 126 -22.13 -13.74 1.15
CA LEU A 126 -21.10 -13.07 1.94
C LEU A 126 -20.51 -11.87 1.19
N THR A 127 -20.16 -12.06 -0.09
CA THR A 127 -19.58 -11.01 -0.94
C THR A 127 -20.54 -9.83 -1.11
N SER A 128 -21.83 -10.12 -1.32
CA SER A 128 -22.87 -9.10 -1.50
C SER A 128 -23.08 -8.26 -0.23
N VAL A 129 -23.13 -8.90 0.94
CA VAL A 129 -23.21 -8.19 2.23
C VAL A 129 -21.97 -7.33 2.44
N TYR A 130 -20.78 -7.87 2.18
CA TYR A 130 -19.53 -7.13 2.35
C TYR A 130 -19.48 -5.88 1.46
N LEU A 131 -19.71 -6.05 0.14
CA LEU A 131 -19.66 -4.95 -0.82
C LEU A 131 -20.74 -3.90 -0.55
N ARG A 132 -21.96 -4.32 -0.20
CA ARG A 132 -23.05 -3.39 0.11
C ARG A 132 -22.68 -2.49 1.30
N THR A 133 -22.16 -3.09 2.37
CA THR A 133 -21.76 -2.35 3.57
C THR A 133 -20.56 -1.46 3.28
N LEU A 134 -19.48 -2.01 2.72
CA LEU A 134 -18.26 -1.28 2.41
C LEU A 134 -18.52 -0.06 1.51
N LEU A 135 -19.27 -0.27 0.41
CA LEU A 135 -19.57 0.80 -0.54
C LEU A 135 -20.51 1.86 0.05
N SER A 136 -21.37 1.50 1.01
CA SER A 136 -22.17 2.49 1.75
C SER A 136 -21.31 3.49 2.52
N PHE A 137 -20.10 3.10 2.93
CA PHE A 137 -19.12 3.98 3.57
C PHE A 137 -18.13 4.64 2.59
N ALA A 138 -18.29 4.45 1.28
CA ALA A 138 -17.40 5.01 0.26
C ALA A 138 -17.16 6.53 0.37
N PRO A 139 -18.15 7.40 0.68
CA PRO A 139 -17.92 8.82 0.87
C PRO A 139 -16.88 9.12 1.96
N PHE A 140 -16.93 8.38 3.07
CA PHE A 140 -15.99 8.56 4.18
C PHE A 140 -14.59 8.06 3.80
N PHE A 141 -14.49 6.95 3.07
CA PHE A 141 -13.21 6.45 2.55
C PHE A 141 -12.51 7.46 1.65
N VAL A 142 -13.23 8.03 0.68
CA VAL A 142 -12.67 9.00 -0.26
C VAL A 142 -12.31 10.30 0.46
N MET A 143 -13.19 10.80 1.35
CA MET A 143 -12.91 12.00 2.14
C MET A 143 -11.74 11.84 3.09
N ASN A 144 -11.57 10.66 3.70
CA ASN A 144 -10.42 10.37 4.56
C ASN A 144 -9.11 10.50 3.77
N ASN A 145 -9.04 9.90 2.57
CA ASN A 145 -7.86 10.01 1.69
C ASN A 145 -7.57 11.47 1.27
N VAL A 146 -8.62 12.26 0.99
CA VAL A 146 -8.47 13.69 0.67
C VAL A 146 -7.90 14.44 1.87
N LEU A 147 -8.52 14.34 3.05
CA LEU A 147 -8.07 15.08 4.23
C LEU A 147 -6.69 14.62 4.72
N LEU A 148 -6.37 13.33 4.70
CA LEU A 148 -5.04 12.81 4.98
C LEU A 148 -3.98 13.50 4.12
N SER A 149 -4.25 13.60 2.82
CA SER A 149 -3.32 14.20 1.88
C SER A 149 -3.14 15.70 2.12
N PHE A 150 -4.22 16.44 2.37
CA PHE A 150 -4.13 17.89 2.62
C PHE A 150 -3.48 18.21 3.98
N VAL A 151 -3.91 17.58 5.07
CA VAL A 151 -3.33 17.79 6.42
C VAL A 151 -1.84 17.47 6.44
N ARG A 152 -1.42 16.42 5.70
CA ARG A 152 0.00 16.06 5.58
C ARG A 152 0.80 17.14 4.85
N ASN A 153 0.22 17.77 3.83
CA ASN A 153 0.90 18.80 3.02
C ASN A 153 0.74 20.21 3.60
N ASP A 154 -0.19 20.44 4.52
CA ASP A 154 -0.38 21.68 5.29
C ASP A 154 0.46 21.70 6.60
N GLY A 155 1.66 21.10 6.55
CA GLY A 155 2.63 21.15 7.65
C GLY A 155 2.29 20.31 8.89
N ALA A 156 1.25 19.45 8.87
CA ALA A 156 0.86 18.60 10.00
C ALA A 156 0.95 17.07 9.73
N PRO A 157 2.07 16.54 9.20
CA PRO A 157 2.23 15.11 8.89
C PRO A 157 2.04 14.20 10.11
N GLY A 158 2.40 14.66 11.32
CA GLY A 158 2.18 13.90 12.56
C GLY A 158 0.69 13.67 12.88
N ARG A 159 -0.18 14.65 12.59
CA ARG A 159 -1.64 14.49 12.75
C ARG A 159 -2.21 13.55 11.70
N ALA A 160 -1.74 13.65 10.45
CA ALA A 160 -2.11 12.72 9.39
C ALA A 160 -1.73 11.27 9.74
N MET A 161 -0.51 11.06 10.24
CA MET A 161 -0.05 9.75 10.70
C MET A 161 -0.84 9.22 11.90
N CYS A 162 -1.17 10.08 12.87
CA CYS A 162 -2.03 9.72 14.00
C CYS A 162 -3.42 9.26 13.54
N GLY A 163 -4.05 10.00 12.62
CA GLY A 163 -5.35 9.61 12.03
C GLY A 163 -5.29 8.25 11.34
N MET A 164 -4.25 8.00 10.55
CA MET A 164 -4.04 6.72 9.88
C MET A 164 -3.84 5.57 10.87
N ILE A 165 -2.94 5.73 11.86
CA ILE A 165 -2.64 4.69 12.84
C ILE A 165 -3.85 4.40 13.73
N VAL A 166 -4.50 5.42 14.28
CA VAL A 166 -5.67 5.21 15.15
C VAL A 166 -6.83 4.63 14.35
N GLY A 167 -7.06 5.09 13.11
CA GLY A 167 -8.06 4.50 12.21
C GLY A 167 -7.80 3.01 11.98
N SER A 168 -6.57 2.63 11.63
CA SER A 168 -6.18 1.23 11.45
C SER A 168 -6.29 0.43 12.76
N LEU A 169 -5.77 0.92 13.89
CA LEU A 169 -5.88 0.18 15.16
C LEU A 169 -7.34 0.01 15.61
N SER A 170 -8.17 1.03 15.42
CA SER A 170 -9.60 0.93 15.68
C SER A 170 -10.27 -0.10 14.78
N ASN A 171 -9.87 -0.23 13.51
CA ASN A 171 -10.38 -1.28 12.61
C ASN A 171 -10.24 -2.66 13.24
N VAL A 172 -9.02 -3.06 13.63
CA VAL A 172 -8.77 -4.41 14.20
C VAL A 172 -9.51 -4.65 15.51
N VAL A 173 -9.61 -3.63 16.37
CA VAL A 173 -10.38 -3.75 17.61
C VAL A 173 -11.86 -3.94 17.30
N LEU A 174 -12.39 -3.18 16.33
CA LEU A 174 -13.78 -3.29 15.91
C LEU A 174 -14.06 -4.60 15.16
N ASP A 175 -13.13 -5.10 14.35
CA ASP A 175 -13.23 -6.40 13.69
C ASP A 175 -13.34 -7.51 14.73
N TYR A 176 -12.46 -7.53 15.73
CA TYR A 176 -12.57 -8.49 16.83
C TYR A 176 -13.94 -8.39 17.53
N VAL A 177 -14.38 -7.19 17.89
CA VAL A 177 -15.64 -6.97 18.64
C VAL A 177 -16.87 -7.35 17.81
N PHE A 178 -16.92 -6.99 16.53
CA PHE A 178 -18.09 -7.24 15.70
C PHE A 178 -18.14 -8.68 15.18
N ILE A 179 -17.00 -9.31 14.93
CA ILE A 179 -16.95 -10.69 14.44
C ILE A 179 -17.21 -11.68 15.57
N PHE A 180 -16.60 -11.52 16.75
CA PHE A 180 -16.67 -12.53 17.82
C PHE A 180 -17.76 -12.23 18.87
N PRO A 181 -17.70 -11.16 19.72
CA PRO A 181 -18.76 -10.85 20.66
C PRO A 181 -20.15 -10.57 20.06
N CYS A 182 -20.21 -9.85 18.94
CA CYS A 182 -21.49 -9.48 18.34
C CYS A 182 -22.02 -10.50 17.32
N ASP A 183 -21.19 -11.44 16.87
CA ASP A 183 -21.51 -12.47 15.87
C ASP A 183 -22.12 -11.90 14.58
N TRP A 184 -21.63 -10.72 14.13
CA TRP A 184 -22.12 -10.05 12.92
C TRP A 184 -21.46 -10.57 11.64
N GLY A 185 -20.51 -11.52 11.75
CA GLY A 185 -19.81 -12.14 10.62
C GLY A 185 -19.28 -11.12 9.60
N MET A 186 -19.59 -11.35 8.31
CA MET A 186 -19.07 -10.54 7.21
C MET A 186 -19.62 -9.10 7.20
N PHE A 187 -20.82 -8.90 7.73
CA PHE A 187 -21.35 -7.55 7.92
C PHE A 187 -20.49 -6.80 8.95
N GLY A 188 -20.14 -7.45 10.06
CA GLY A 188 -19.30 -6.90 11.12
C GLY A 188 -17.94 -6.44 10.61
N ALA A 189 -17.27 -7.29 9.83
CA ALA A 189 -15.98 -6.96 9.23
C ALA A 189 -16.05 -5.77 8.24
N ALA A 190 -17.06 -5.76 7.36
CA ALA A 190 -17.26 -4.62 6.45
C ALA A 190 -17.59 -3.32 7.21
N PHE A 191 -18.32 -3.43 8.31
CA PHE A 191 -18.74 -2.30 9.13
C PHE A 191 -17.57 -1.71 9.94
N ALA A 192 -16.72 -2.56 10.52
CA ALA A 192 -15.46 -2.13 11.15
C ALA A 192 -14.56 -1.39 10.14
N THR A 193 -14.44 -1.95 8.93
CA THR A 193 -13.70 -1.34 7.83
C THR A 193 -14.28 0.02 7.44
N GLY A 194 -15.61 0.15 7.38
CA GLY A 194 -16.31 1.43 7.11
C GLY A 194 -16.19 2.49 8.20
N LEU A 195 -16.16 2.09 9.47
CA LEU A 195 -16.03 3.00 10.62
C LEU A 195 -14.63 3.57 10.79
N SER A 196 -13.61 2.84 10.32
CA SER A 196 -12.21 3.21 10.55
C SER A 196 -11.80 4.53 9.88
N PRO A 197 -12.18 4.81 8.62
CA PRO A 197 -12.06 6.14 8.02
C PRO A 197 -12.80 7.23 8.78
N ILE A 198 -13.95 6.93 9.40
CA ILE A 198 -14.72 7.93 10.16
C ILE A 198 -13.93 8.34 11.41
N ILE A 199 -13.33 7.39 12.13
CA ILE A 199 -12.47 7.67 13.29
C ILE A 199 -11.26 8.51 12.86
N SER A 200 -10.61 8.15 11.74
CA SER A 200 -9.52 8.94 11.17
C SER A 200 -9.98 10.38 10.83
N LEU A 201 -11.13 10.53 10.18
CA LEU A 201 -11.72 11.83 9.86
C LEU A 201 -11.99 12.69 11.09
N LEU A 202 -12.46 12.09 12.20
CA LEU A 202 -12.68 12.80 13.45
C LEU A 202 -11.37 13.37 14.01
N ILE A 203 -10.27 12.61 13.95
CA ILE A 203 -8.94 13.07 14.38
C ILE A 203 -8.45 14.21 13.47
N LEU A 204 -8.58 14.05 12.15
CA LEU A 204 -8.17 15.05 11.16
C LEU A 204 -9.01 16.33 11.24
N SER A 205 -10.27 16.23 11.66
CA SER A 205 -11.14 17.40 11.88
C SER A 205 -10.60 18.35 12.95
N GLY A 206 -9.79 17.84 13.89
CA GLY A 206 -9.05 18.67 14.84
C GLY A 206 -8.07 19.63 14.16
N HIS A 207 -7.50 19.25 13.02
CA HIS A 207 -6.67 20.16 12.21
C HIS A 207 -7.50 21.17 11.43
N LEU A 208 -8.70 20.80 10.96
CA LEU A 208 -9.64 21.75 10.36
C LEU A 208 -10.07 22.85 11.33
N ARG A 209 -9.97 22.63 12.65
CA ARG A 209 -10.25 23.64 13.68
C ARG A 209 -9.01 24.42 14.13
N SER A 210 -7.84 24.09 13.60
CA SER A 210 -6.58 24.77 13.92
C SER A 210 -6.56 26.19 13.33
N PRO A 211 -6.12 27.21 14.09
CA PRO A 211 -5.94 28.56 13.56
C PRO A 211 -4.82 28.65 12.52
N VAL A 212 -3.97 27.62 12.43
CA VAL A 212 -2.82 27.53 11.51
C VAL A 212 -3.19 26.83 10.18
N ARG A 213 -4.46 26.47 9.95
CA ARG A 213 -4.86 25.77 8.71
C ARG A 213 -4.65 26.68 7.50
N GLY A 214 -4.00 26.15 6.48
CA GLY A 214 -3.71 26.86 5.23
C GLY A 214 -4.77 26.64 4.13
N PHE A 215 -5.79 25.81 4.36
CA PHE A 215 -6.85 25.54 3.38
C PHE A 215 -8.27 25.71 3.95
N HIS A 216 -9.15 26.26 3.13
CA HIS A 216 -10.53 26.60 3.46
C HIS A 216 -11.51 26.15 2.38
N LEU A 217 -12.76 25.86 2.79
CA LEU A 217 -13.86 25.71 1.85
C LEU A 217 -14.26 27.10 1.35
N CYS A 218 -14.23 27.29 0.04
CA CYS A 218 -14.63 28.53 -0.60
C CYS A 218 -15.80 28.33 -1.55
N ARG A 219 -16.56 29.40 -1.82
CA ARG A 219 -17.60 29.34 -2.84
C ARG A 219 -16.95 29.36 -4.22
N VAL A 220 -16.94 28.23 -4.90
CA VAL A 220 -16.39 28.09 -6.26
C VAL A 220 -17.42 27.52 -7.23
N ARG A 221 -17.37 27.99 -8.47
CA ARG A 221 -18.02 27.31 -9.60
C ARG A 221 -17.15 26.12 -10.03
N PRO A 222 -17.73 24.96 -10.37
CA PRO A 222 -16.95 23.79 -10.80
C PRO A 222 -16.15 24.11 -12.06
N GLN A 223 -14.83 24.00 -11.98
CA GLN A 223 -13.91 24.23 -13.09
C GLN A 223 -13.37 22.89 -13.60
N GLY A 224 -13.88 22.42 -14.74
CA GLY A 224 -13.44 21.15 -15.35
C GLY A 224 -11.93 21.07 -15.59
N ARG A 225 -11.29 22.19 -15.95
CA ARG A 225 -9.83 22.27 -16.13
C ARG A 225 -9.05 22.01 -14.84
N LEU A 226 -9.54 22.53 -13.71
CA LEU A 226 -8.92 22.30 -12.40
C LEU A 226 -9.14 20.86 -11.93
N LEU A 227 -10.32 20.28 -12.17
CA LEU A 227 -10.60 18.87 -11.89
C LEU A 227 -9.69 17.94 -12.69
N ALA A 228 -9.56 18.16 -14.01
CA ALA A 228 -8.65 17.41 -14.85
C ALA A 228 -7.19 17.53 -14.38
N SER A 229 -6.80 18.73 -13.95
CA SER A 229 -5.47 19.01 -13.41
C SER A 229 -5.20 18.27 -12.07
N ILE A 230 -6.20 18.18 -11.20
CA ILE A 230 -6.15 17.39 -9.96
C ILE A 230 -5.98 15.91 -10.29
N CYS A 231 -6.85 15.35 -11.15
CA CYS A 231 -6.77 13.94 -11.56
C CYS A 231 -5.42 13.63 -12.22
N ALA A 232 -4.94 14.49 -13.14
CA ALA A 232 -3.65 14.30 -13.81
C ALA A 232 -2.47 14.31 -12.83
N SER A 233 -2.55 15.10 -11.76
CA SER A 233 -1.48 15.16 -10.74
C SER A 233 -1.48 13.94 -9.82
N GLY A 234 -2.64 13.31 -9.61
CA GLY A 234 -2.80 12.12 -8.76
C GLY A 234 -2.85 10.78 -9.51
N ILE A 235 -2.86 10.79 -10.84
CA ILE A 235 -3.03 9.57 -11.66
C ILE A 235 -1.95 8.52 -11.37
N SER A 236 -0.75 8.96 -11.01
CA SER A 236 0.35 8.10 -10.58
C SER A 236 -0.01 7.27 -9.35
N SER A 237 -0.71 7.86 -8.38
CA SER A 237 -1.14 7.16 -7.17
C SER A 237 -2.28 6.18 -7.46
N PHE A 238 -3.23 6.59 -8.32
CA PHE A 238 -4.30 5.70 -8.81
C PHE A 238 -3.75 4.46 -9.51
N VAL A 239 -2.85 4.68 -10.47
CA VAL A 239 -2.23 3.60 -11.23
C VAL A 239 -1.41 2.72 -10.30
N GLY A 240 -0.72 3.27 -9.30
CA GLY A 240 -0.01 2.47 -8.29
C GLY A 240 -0.91 1.54 -7.48
N GLU A 241 -2.05 2.05 -7.01
CA GLU A 241 -3.01 1.27 -6.23
C GLU A 241 -3.65 0.17 -7.09
N LEU A 242 -4.16 0.53 -8.28
CA LEU A 242 -4.73 -0.44 -9.21
C LEU A 242 -3.70 -1.45 -9.70
N SER A 243 -2.45 -1.03 -9.89
CA SER A 243 -1.36 -1.92 -10.28
C SER A 243 -1.18 -3.02 -9.25
N SER A 244 -1.11 -2.66 -7.97
CA SER A 244 -0.97 -3.61 -6.87
C SER A 244 -2.16 -4.59 -6.82
N ALA A 245 -3.38 -4.10 -7.06
CA ALA A 245 -4.58 -4.91 -7.15
C ALA A 245 -4.54 -5.93 -8.31
N VAL A 246 -4.18 -5.46 -9.50
CA VAL A 246 -4.10 -6.28 -10.72
C VAL A 246 -3.06 -7.38 -10.55
N VAL A 247 -1.91 -7.07 -9.95
CA VAL A 247 -0.85 -8.08 -9.70
C VAL A 247 -1.36 -9.16 -8.78
N LEU A 248 -1.95 -8.80 -7.64
CA LEU A 248 -2.49 -9.77 -6.69
C LEU A 248 -3.53 -10.65 -7.37
N PHE A 249 -4.44 -10.05 -8.15
CA PHE A 249 -5.43 -10.79 -8.93
C PHE A 249 -4.78 -11.75 -9.94
N LEU A 250 -3.78 -11.29 -10.70
CA LEU A 250 -3.10 -12.12 -11.71
C LEU A 250 -2.34 -13.29 -11.08
N PHE A 251 -1.65 -13.09 -9.96
CA PHE A 251 -0.98 -14.17 -9.23
C PHE A 251 -1.99 -15.23 -8.79
N ASN A 252 -3.09 -14.81 -8.15
CA ASN A 252 -4.14 -15.73 -7.71
C ASN A 252 -4.78 -16.47 -8.90
N PHE A 253 -5.10 -15.77 -9.98
CA PHE A 253 -5.70 -16.35 -11.18
C PHE A 253 -4.79 -17.41 -11.83
N VAL A 254 -3.50 -17.08 -11.99
CA VAL A 254 -2.52 -17.99 -12.59
C VAL A 254 -2.33 -19.24 -11.72
N LEU A 255 -2.23 -19.06 -10.39
CA LEU A 255 -2.09 -20.18 -9.45
C LEU A 255 -3.32 -21.07 -9.41
N LEU A 256 -4.51 -20.48 -9.42
CA LEU A 256 -5.78 -21.21 -9.48
C LEU A 256 -5.86 -22.08 -10.74
N ARG A 257 -5.44 -21.54 -11.89
CA ARG A 257 -5.46 -22.25 -13.17
C ARG A 257 -4.48 -23.43 -13.22
N ILE A 258 -3.32 -23.30 -12.58
CA ILE A 258 -2.23 -24.29 -12.70
C ILE A 258 -2.28 -25.33 -11.58
N SER A 259 -2.66 -24.91 -10.37
CA SER A 259 -2.53 -25.71 -9.15
C SER A 259 -3.80 -25.75 -8.30
N GLY A 260 -4.91 -25.16 -8.78
CA GLY A 260 -6.16 -25.08 -8.04
C GLY A 260 -6.05 -24.30 -6.73
N ASN A 261 -7.01 -24.50 -5.83
CA ASN A 261 -7.07 -23.81 -4.54
C ASN A 261 -5.83 -24.06 -3.67
N THR A 262 -5.20 -25.23 -3.80
CA THR A 262 -3.98 -25.58 -3.05
C THR A 262 -2.81 -24.64 -3.36
N GLY A 263 -2.65 -24.23 -4.63
CA GLY A 263 -1.61 -23.27 -5.03
C GLY A 263 -1.89 -21.86 -4.54
N VAL A 264 -3.16 -21.45 -4.57
CA VAL A 264 -3.61 -20.15 -4.04
C VAL A 264 -3.38 -20.08 -2.52
N ALA A 265 -3.73 -21.13 -1.78
CA ALA A 265 -3.50 -21.22 -0.34
C ALA A 265 -1.99 -21.17 0.00
N ALA A 266 -1.16 -21.90 -0.74
CA ALA A 266 0.30 -21.84 -0.58
C ALA A 266 0.86 -20.42 -0.83
N TYR A 267 0.34 -19.72 -1.84
CA TYR A 267 0.71 -18.32 -2.10
C TYR A 267 0.25 -17.39 -0.99
N GLY A 268 -0.91 -17.62 -0.37
CA GLY A 268 -1.35 -16.87 0.81
C GLY A 268 -0.32 -16.85 1.93
N ILE A 269 0.31 -18.00 2.22
CA ILE A 269 1.39 -18.11 3.23
C ILE A 269 2.60 -17.26 2.81
N VAL A 270 3.05 -17.40 1.56
CA VAL A 270 4.21 -16.67 1.02
C VAL A 270 3.94 -15.16 1.00
N ALA A 271 2.75 -14.74 0.56
CA ALA A 271 2.33 -13.36 0.45
C ALA A 271 2.23 -12.68 1.81
N ASN A 272 1.65 -13.36 2.82
CA ASN A 272 1.57 -12.83 4.18
C ASN A 272 2.95 -12.58 4.78
N LEU A 273 3.88 -13.52 4.61
CA LEU A 273 5.27 -13.30 5.03
C LEU A 273 5.95 -12.19 4.22
N ALA A 274 5.68 -12.12 2.91
CA ALA A 274 6.22 -11.09 2.05
C ALA A 274 5.73 -9.69 2.44
N LEU A 275 4.47 -9.54 2.89
CA LEU A 275 3.94 -8.27 3.40
C LEU A 275 4.74 -7.75 4.60
N VAL A 276 5.08 -8.63 5.55
CA VAL A 276 5.92 -8.28 6.71
C VAL A 276 7.32 -7.86 6.24
N ALA A 277 7.92 -8.61 5.32
CA ALA A 277 9.24 -8.27 4.78
C ALA A 277 9.23 -6.91 4.05
N ILE A 278 8.25 -6.66 3.19
CA ILE A 278 8.07 -5.37 2.48
C ILE A 278 7.94 -4.22 3.49
N ALA A 279 7.19 -4.41 4.57
CA ALA A 279 7.00 -3.39 5.59
C ALA A 279 8.30 -3.03 6.32
N ILE A 280 9.19 -4.00 6.59
CA ILE A 280 10.53 -3.70 7.14
C ILE A 280 11.31 -2.79 6.18
N PHE A 281 11.33 -3.10 4.88
CA PHE A 281 12.03 -2.28 3.90
C PHE A 281 11.38 -0.90 3.71
N GLN A 282 10.05 -0.82 3.74
CA GLN A 282 9.34 0.46 3.75
C GLN A 282 9.68 1.27 5.00
N GLY A 283 9.72 0.65 6.19
CA GLY A 283 10.11 1.30 7.44
C GLY A 283 11.53 1.87 7.38
N LEU A 284 12.49 1.09 6.89
CA LEU A 284 13.86 1.55 6.65
C LEU A 284 13.88 2.79 5.73
N SER A 285 13.12 2.73 4.65
CA SER A 285 13.12 3.75 3.60
C SER A 285 12.41 5.04 4.04
N THR A 286 11.27 4.93 4.71
CA THR A 286 10.53 6.06 5.29
C THR A 286 11.32 6.69 6.44
N GLY A 287 12.07 5.90 7.23
CA GLY A 287 13.00 6.45 8.22
C GLY A 287 14.15 7.25 7.60
N MET A 288 14.61 6.86 6.41
CA MET A 288 15.64 7.59 5.67
C MET A 288 15.11 8.87 5.00
N GLN A 289 13.82 8.91 4.63
CA GLN A 289 13.22 9.99 3.84
C GLN A 289 13.46 11.42 4.41
N PRO A 290 13.23 11.71 5.71
CA PRO A 290 13.44 13.06 6.25
C PRO A 290 14.90 13.52 6.17
N LEU A 291 15.85 12.62 6.42
CA LEU A 291 17.29 12.91 6.39
C LEU A 291 17.74 13.26 4.97
N VAL A 292 17.23 12.51 3.99
CA VAL A 292 17.50 12.73 2.56
C VAL A 292 16.86 14.03 2.08
N SER A 293 15.59 14.30 2.41
CA SER A 293 14.92 15.54 2.01
C SER A 293 15.57 16.78 2.61
N HIS A 294 15.98 16.73 3.89
CA HIS A 294 16.72 17.82 4.53
C HIS A 294 18.08 18.07 3.85
N SER A 295 18.86 17.01 3.62
CA SER A 295 20.18 17.11 2.97
C SER A 295 20.08 17.57 1.51
N SER A 296 19.02 17.15 0.82
CA SER A 296 18.71 17.62 -0.54
C SER A 296 18.34 19.10 -0.55
N GLY A 297 17.61 19.60 0.46
CA GLY A 297 17.29 21.02 0.59
C GLY A 297 18.53 21.89 0.84
N LEU A 298 19.54 21.35 1.52
CA LEU A 298 20.84 21.99 1.75
C LEU A 298 21.84 21.79 0.60
N ASN A 299 21.47 21.07 -0.46
CA ASN A 299 22.36 20.66 -1.55
C ASN A 299 23.63 19.90 -1.08
N ASP A 300 23.57 19.20 0.05
CA ASP A 300 24.70 18.41 0.55
C ASP A 300 24.76 17.04 -0.16
N HIS A 301 25.46 17.01 -1.29
CA HIS A 301 25.67 15.80 -2.08
C HIS A 301 26.48 14.72 -1.33
N GLY A 302 27.34 15.12 -0.39
CA GLY A 302 28.12 14.20 0.43
C GLY A 302 27.22 13.40 1.37
N ALA A 303 26.37 14.10 2.13
CA ALA A 303 25.37 13.48 3.01
C ALA A 303 24.38 12.60 2.25
N LEU A 304 23.90 13.04 1.08
CA LEU A 304 23.01 12.24 0.22
C LEU A 304 23.65 10.90 -0.17
N ARG A 305 24.93 10.89 -0.57
CA ARG A 305 25.65 9.67 -0.93
C ARG A 305 25.87 8.75 0.29
N ARG A 306 26.12 9.34 1.47
CA ARG A 306 26.24 8.58 2.73
C ARG A 306 24.92 7.91 3.11
N PHE A 307 23.81 8.66 3.13
CA PHE A 307 22.50 8.11 3.47
C PHE A 307 22.05 7.04 2.49
N TYR A 308 22.27 7.23 1.18
CA TYR A 308 21.99 6.19 0.19
C TYR A 308 22.79 4.91 0.45
N ARG A 309 24.10 5.04 0.75
CA ARG A 309 24.95 3.89 1.10
C ARG A 309 24.48 3.19 2.37
N TYR A 310 24.12 3.93 3.42
CA TYR A 310 23.57 3.36 4.65
C TYR A 310 22.26 2.64 4.40
N GLY A 311 21.36 3.21 3.60
CA GLY A 311 20.11 2.59 3.18
C GLY A 311 20.33 1.26 2.46
N ILE A 312 21.16 1.24 1.41
CA ILE A 312 21.41 0.03 0.61
C ILE A 312 22.13 -1.06 1.43
N THR A 313 23.16 -0.70 2.20
CA THR A 313 23.89 -1.67 3.05
C THR A 313 23.01 -2.26 4.14
N SER A 314 22.19 -1.44 4.82
CA SER A 314 21.23 -1.92 5.82
C SER A 314 20.16 -2.80 5.18
N SER A 315 19.68 -2.43 3.99
CA SER A 315 18.70 -3.21 3.24
C SER A 315 19.23 -4.59 2.85
N LEU A 316 20.46 -4.68 2.33
CA LEU A 316 21.09 -5.97 2.02
C LEU A 316 21.33 -6.83 3.27
N ALA A 317 21.71 -6.23 4.39
CA ALA A 317 21.87 -6.94 5.66
C ALA A 317 20.53 -7.52 6.15
N ILE A 318 19.46 -6.71 6.13
CA ILE A 318 18.11 -7.14 6.49
C ILE A 318 17.61 -8.24 5.55
N ALA A 319 17.79 -8.08 4.23
CA ALA A 319 17.39 -9.07 3.24
C ALA A 319 18.09 -10.42 3.46
N THR A 320 19.39 -10.40 3.78
CA THR A 320 20.15 -11.60 4.08
C THR A 320 19.66 -12.29 5.35
N LEU A 321 19.41 -11.52 6.41
CA LEU A 321 18.87 -12.05 7.66
C LEU A 321 17.47 -12.67 7.45
N LEU A 322 16.59 -11.97 6.74
CA LEU A 322 15.25 -12.45 6.42
C LEU A 322 15.30 -13.72 5.57
N TYR A 323 16.16 -13.76 4.55
CA TYR A 323 16.32 -14.93 3.69
C TYR A 323 16.78 -16.14 4.50
N VAL A 324 17.81 -16.00 5.34
CA VAL A 324 18.31 -17.11 6.18
C VAL A 324 17.23 -17.61 7.13
N LEU A 325 16.51 -16.69 7.78
CA LEU A 325 15.43 -17.04 8.71
C LEU A 325 14.30 -17.79 7.97
N VAL A 326 13.83 -17.28 6.84
CA VAL A 326 12.77 -17.94 6.07
C VAL A 326 13.26 -19.26 5.47
N PHE A 327 14.51 -19.38 5.04
CA PHE A 327 15.05 -20.60 4.47
C PHE A 327 15.12 -21.74 5.50
N VAL A 328 15.60 -21.43 6.71
CA VAL A 328 15.73 -22.39 7.82
C VAL A 328 14.35 -22.74 8.39
N PHE A 329 13.49 -21.75 8.61
CA PHE A 329 12.18 -21.94 9.23
C PHE A 329 11.05 -22.18 8.23
N ALA A 330 11.33 -22.34 6.94
CA ALA A 330 10.30 -22.48 5.90
C ALA A 330 9.30 -23.60 6.23
N ALA A 331 9.80 -24.79 6.59
CA ALA A 331 8.94 -25.93 6.93
C ALA A 331 8.12 -25.70 8.22
N PRO A 332 8.71 -25.25 9.35
CA PRO A 332 7.94 -24.87 10.53
C PRO A 332 6.88 -23.80 10.27
N ILE A 333 7.23 -22.75 9.53
CA ILE A 333 6.31 -21.66 9.19
C ILE A 333 5.14 -22.22 8.38
N THR A 334 5.43 -23.00 7.34
CA THR A 334 4.38 -23.63 6.53
C THR A 334 3.51 -24.58 7.35
N ALA A 335 4.08 -25.34 8.30
CA ALA A 335 3.32 -26.25 9.16
C ALA A 335 2.30 -25.53 10.04
N VAL A 336 2.64 -24.34 10.56
CA VAL A 336 1.71 -23.52 11.37
C VAL A 336 0.47 -23.11 10.56
N PHE A 337 0.62 -22.84 9.27
CA PHE A 337 -0.47 -22.44 8.38
C PHE A 337 -1.14 -23.64 7.67
N ASN A 338 -0.61 -24.85 7.79
CA ASN A 338 -1.14 -26.06 7.17
C ASN A 338 -2.01 -26.86 8.15
N SER A 339 -3.12 -26.28 8.58
CA SER A 339 -4.06 -26.89 9.54
C SER A 339 -4.62 -28.25 9.08
N GLU A 340 -4.72 -28.48 7.77
CA GLU A 340 -5.24 -29.72 7.17
C GLU A 340 -4.15 -30.77 6.89
N ASN A 341 -2.88 -30.51 7.26
CA ASN A 341 -1.74 -31.41 6.98
C ASN A 341 -1.62 -31.83 5.50
N ASN A 342 -1.99 -30.95 4.57
CA ASN A 342 -1.89 -31.23 3.15
C ASN A 342 -0.42 -31.19 2.70
N ALA A 343 0.15 -32.35 2.35
CA ALA A 343 1.56 -32.47 1.96
C ALA A 343 1.90 -31.71 0.66
N VAL A 344 0.93 -31.58 -0.26
CA VAL A 344 1.12 -30.87 -1.53
C VAL A 344 1.20 -29.36 -1.30
N LEU A 345 0.31 -28.83 -0.45
CA LEU A 345 0.36 -27.44 -0.01
C LEU A 345 1.70 -27.12 0.66
N ALA A 346 2.15 -28.00 1.55
CA ALA A 346 3.42 -27.82 2.25
C ALA A 346 4.62 -27.76 1.29
N GLY A 347 4.67 -28.67 0.30
CA GLY A 347 5.72 -28.69 -0.72
C GLY A 347 5.76 -27.40 -1.55
N TYR A 348 4.60 -26.91 -1.99
CA TYR A 348 4.50 -25.66 -2.74
C TYR A 348 4.88 -24.44 -1.92
N ALA A 349 4.40 -24.33 -0.68
CA ALA A 349 4.71 -23.20 0.18
C ALA A 349 6.19 -23.15 0.58
N VAL A 350 6.82 -24.29 0.92
CA VAL A 350 8.26 -24.34 1.25
C VAL A 350 9.12 -23.95 0.07
N THR A 351 8.83 -24.50 -1.12
CA THR A 351 9.55 -24.17 -2.35
C THR A 351 9.33 -22.70 -2.72
N GLY A 352 8.09 -22.23 -2.64
CA GLY A 352 7.71 -20.85 -2.88
C GLY A 352 8.44 -19.88 -1.96
N LEU A 353 8.46 -20.13 -0.64
CA LEU A 353 9.20 -19.31 0.32
C LEU A 353 10.69 -19.21 -0.03
N ARG A 354 11.34 -20.33 -0.33
CA ARG A 354 12.79 -20.34 -0.63
C ARG A 354 13.14 -19.59 -1.92
N ILE A 355 12.31 -19.68 -2.96
CA ILE A 355 12.56 -19.01 -4.24
C ILE A 355 12.15 -17.54 -4.18
N TYR A 356 10.93 -17.27 -3.70
CA TYR A 356 10.36 -15.93 -3.65
C TYR A 356 11.21 -15.00 -2.79
N PHE A 357 11.70 -15.47 -1.65
CA PHE A 357 12.49 -14.63 -0.75
C PHE A 357 13.88 -14.25 -1.27
N CYS A 358 14.45 -14.96 -2.24
CA CYS A 358 15.65 -14.51 -2.94
C CYS A 358 15.44 -13.13 -3.60
N GLY A 359 14.21 -12.81 -4.00
CA GLY A 359 13.87 -11.53 -4.60
C GLY A 359 14.09 -10.33 -3.67
N PHE A 360 14.08 -10.53 -2.34
CA PHE A 360 14.21 -9.44 -1.38
C PHE A 360 15.58 -8.77 -1.34
N TRP A 361 16.65 -9.43 -1.79
CA TRP A 361 17.94 -8.76 -1.98
C TRP A 361 17.85 -7.61 -2.98
N PHE A 362 17.06 -7.79 -4.05
CA PHE A 362 16.83 -6.78 -5.06
C PHE A 362 15.69 -5.83 -4.65
N ALA A 363 14.59 -6.38 -4.14
CA ALA A 363 13.42 -5.61 -3.73
C ALA A 363 13.78 -4.58 -2.65
N GLY A 364 14.54 -4.97 -1.63
CA GLY A 364 14.98 -4.08 -0.58
C GLY A 364 15.79 -2.90 -1.13
N CYS A 365 16.68 -3.14 -2.09
CA CYS A 365 17.43 -2.07 -2.74
C CYS A 365 16.49 -1.14 -3.52
N ASN A 366 15.56 -1.72 -4.29
CA ASN A 366 14.63 -0.94 -5.10
C ASN A 366 13.67 -0.08 -4.26
N ILE A 367 13.18 -0.57 -3.11
CA ILE A 367 12.32 0.20 -2.19
C ILE A 367 13.09 1.42 -1.66
N VAL A 368 14.31 1.18 -1.15
CA VAL A 368 15.17 2.24 -0.62
C VAL A 368 15.49 3.28 -1.69
N SER A 369 15.84 2.85 -2.90
CA SER A 369 16.16 3.76 -4.01
C SER A 369 14.95 4.55 -4.51
N SER A 370 13.76 3.93 -4.57
CA SER A 370 12.54 4.63 -4.99
C SER A 370 12.20 5.79 -4.05
N ILE A 371 12.26 5.54 -2.74
CA ILE A 371 12.00 6.58 -1.72
C ILE A 371 13.14 7.60 -1.69
N PHE A 372 14.40 7.19 -1.85
CA PHE A 372 15.53 8.11 -1.95
C PHE A 372 15.39 9.10 -3.12
N PHE A 373 15.08 8.62 -4.33
CA PHE A 373 14.91 9.49 -5.49
C PHE A 373 13.72 10.43 -5.31
N SER A 374 12.62 9.94 -4.73
CA SER A 374 11.46 10.76 -4.41
C SER A 374 11.81 11.86 -3.40
N ALA A 375 12.54 11.51 -2.34
CA ALA A 375 12.97 12.43 -1.28
C ALA A 375 14.01 13.45 -1.73
N SER A 376 14.82 13.12 -2.75
CA SER A 376 15.88 13.97 -3.32
C SER A 376 15.38 14.86 -4.49
N GLY A 377 14.06 15.04 -4.64
CA GLY A 377 13.48 15.87 -5.71
C GLY A 377 13.43 15.23 -7.10
N ARG A 378 13.75 13.93 -7.22
CA ARG A 378 13.72 13.16 -8.49
C ARG A 378 12.53 12.18 -8.51
N SER A 379 11.36 12.69 -8.13
CA SER A 379 10.12 11.92 -7.99
C SER A 379 9.73 11.11 -9.24
N ALA A 380 10.03 11.59 -10.44
CA ALA A 380 9.81 10.84 -11.68
C ALA A 380 10.59 9.51 -11.72
N GLN A 381 11.83 9.49 -11.23
CA GLN A 381 12.63 8.27 -11.15
C GLN A 381 12.06 7.32 -10.11
N GLY A 382 11.73 7.82 -8.92
CA GLY A 382 11.08 7.01 -7.86
C GLY A 382 9.76 6.39 -8.32
N PHE A 383 8.91 7.19 -9.00
CA PHE A 383 7.67 6.71 -9.58
C PHE A 383 7.88 5.62 -10.63
N LEU A 384 8.83 5.81 -11.56
CA LEU A 384 9.13 4.79 -12.58
C LEU A 384 9.62 3.48 -11.96
N LEU A 385 10.47 3.54 -10.93
CA LEU A 385 10.90 2.36 -10.18
C LEU A 385 9.70 1.63 -9.56
N SER A 386 8.78 2.37 -8.93
CA SER A 386 7.57 1.78 -8.35
C SER A 386 6.65 1.17 -9.41
N MET A 387 6.54 1.77 -10.59
CA MET A 387 5.76 1.22 -11.71
C MET A 387 6.37 -0.03 -12.34
N LEU A 388 7.70 -0.08 -12.46
CA LEU A 388 8.42 -1.26 -12.96
C LEU A 388 8.14 -2.48 -12.09
N ARG A 389 8.25 -2.32 -10.77
CA ARG A 389 7.98 -3.38 -9.79
C ARG A 389 6.49 -3.70 -9.68
N GLY A 390 5.68 -2.65 -9.76
CA GLY A 390 4.25 -2.70 -9.58
C GLY A 390 3.55 -3.41 -10.72
N VAL A 391 3.74 -3.06 -11.99
CA VAL A 391 3.00 -3.69 -13.10
C VAL A 391 3.86 -3.96 -14.32
N ILE A 392 4.72 -3.00 -14.70
CA ILE A 392 5.35 -3.01 -16.03
C ILE A 392 6.24 -4.24 -16.24
N ALA A 393 7.02 -4.64 -15.23
CA ALA A 393 7.87 -5.82 -15.34
C ALA A 393 7.21 -7.09 -14.77
N ILE A 394 6.48 -6.99 -13.65
CA ILE A 394 5.91 -8.16 -12.98
C ILE A 394 4.89 -8.92 -13.84
N VAL A 395 4.05 -8.21 -14.59
CA VAL A 395 3.00 -8.85 -15.40
C VAL A 395 3.61 -9.68 -16.54
N PRO A 396 4.50 -9.13 -17.40
CA PRO A 396 5.19 -9.93 -18.41
C PRO A 396 5.98 -11.11 -17.85
N PHE A 397 6.76 -10.90 -16.77
CA PHE A 397 7.54 -11.98 -16.17
C PHE A 397 6.67 -13.08 -15.57
N LEU A 398 5.56 -12.72 -14.93
CA LEU A 398 4.60 -13.69 -14.42
C LEU A 398 4.09 -14.60 -15.53
N PHE A 399 3.58 -14.05 -16.63
CA PHE A 399 3.06 -14.88 -17.73
C PHE A 399 4.16 -15.69 -18.44
N LEU A 400 5.30 -15.07 -18.74
CA LEU A 400 6.40 -15.72 -19.48
C LEU A 400 7.00 -16.88 -18.68
N LEU A 401 7.37 -16.63 -17.42
CA LEU A 401 8.04 -17.64 -16.60
C LEU A 401 7.08 -18.75 -16.18
N THR A 402 5.82 -18.41 -15.92
CA THR A 402 4.79 -19.42 -15.65
C THR A 402 4.58 -20.32 -16.87
N ALA A 403 4.57 -19.77 -18.10
CA ALA A 403 4.43 -20.58 -19.31
C ALA A 403 5.60 -21.57 -19.50
N TRP A 404 6.81 -21.22 -19.05
CA TRP A 404 8.00 -22.08 -19.20
C TRP A 404 8.23 -23.03 -18.03
N PHE A 405 7.95 -22.61 -16.79
CA PHE A 405 8.32 -23.32 -15.56
C PHE A 405 7.13 -23.70 -14.69
N GLY A 406 5.89 -23.50 -15.15
CA GLY A 406 4.67 -23.82 -14.41
C GLY A 406 4.60 -23.07 -13.07
N ILE A 407 4.31 -23.80 -11.98
CA ILE A 407 4.19 -23.22 -10.64
C ILE A 407 5.50 -22.58 -10.14
N THR A 408 6.65 -23.16 -10.50
CA THR A 408 7.97 -22.59 -10.17
C THR A 408 8.17 -21.25 -10.87
N GLY A 409 7.62 -21.09 -12.08
CA GLY A 409 7.61 -19.84 -12.81
C GLY A 409 6.90 -18.70 -12.07
N VAL A 410 5.81 -19.01 -11.37
CA VAL A 410 5.10 -18.04 -10.51
C VAL A 410 6.02 -17.54 -9.40
N TRP A 411 6.74 -18.45 -8.73
CA TRP A 411 7.66 -18.08 -7.65
C TRP A 411 8.86 -17.26 -8.14
N VAL A 412 9.40 -17.58 -9.32
CA VAL A 412 10.54 -16.88 -9.93
C VAL A 412 10.15 -15.53 -10.52
N ALA A 413 8.86 -15.29 -10.82
CA ALA A 413 8.37 -14.03 -11.38
C ALA A 413 8.72 -12.81 -10.52
N PHE A 414 8.60 -12.92 -9.19
CA PHE A 414 8.94 -11.84 -8.27
C PHE A 414 10.46 -11.55 -8.23
N PRO A 415 11.35 -12.53 -7.97
CA PRO A 415 12.80 -12.32 -8.05
C PRO A 415 13.28 -11.79 -9.41
N ALA A 416 12.75 -12.30 -10.52
CA ALA A 416 13.12 -11.84 -11.87
C ALA A 416 12.74 -10.37 -12.10
N THR A 417 11.55 -9.98 -11.65
CA THR A 417 11.07 -8.59 -11.73
C THR A 417 11.93 -7.65 -10.90
N GLU A 418 12.24 -8.05 -9.67
CA GLU A 418 13.02 -7.22 -8.77
C GLU A 418 14.47 -7.10 -9.25
N LEU A 419 15.05 -8.17 -9.82
CA LEU A 419 16.35 -8.12 -10.48
C LEU A 419 16.34 -7.17 -11.68
N PHE A 420 15.35 -7.29 -12.58
CA PHE A 420 15.23 -6.39 -13.73
C PHE A 420 15.12 -4.93 -13.30
N THR A 421 14.30 -4.66 -12.29
CA THR A 421 14.15 -3.30 -11.75
C THR A 421 15.42 -2.83 -11.04
N PHE A 422 16.16 -3.73 -10.39
CA PHE A 422 17.44 -3.41 -9.75
C PHE A 422 18.49 -2.98 -10.77
N LEU A 423 18.57 -3.64 -11.93
CA LEU A 423 19.45 -3.22 -13.01
C LEU A 423 19.14 -1.78 -13.46
N PHE A 424 17.85 -1.46 -13.62
CA PHE A 424 17.42 -0.10 -13.94
C PHE A 424 17.77 0.90 -12.82
N THR A 425 17.51 0.53 -11.56
CA THR A 425 17.84 1.31 -10.37
C THR A 425 19.33 1.62 -10.28
N ALA A 426 20.19 0.64 -10.55
CA ALA A 426 21.64 0.80 -10.55
C ALA A 426 22.10 1.81 -11.61
N VAL A 427 21.50 1.79 -12.81
CA VAL A 427 21.78 2.78 -13.87
C VAL A 427 21.34 4.18 -13.45
N CYS A 428 20.14 4.33 -12.86
CA CYS A 428 19.66 5.61 -12.34
C CYS A 428 20.55 6.16 -11.22
N ALA A 429 20.97 5.31 -10.29
CA ALA A 429 21.86 5.68 -9.20
C ALA A 429 23.25 6.09 -9.72
N ALA A 430 23.83 5.34 -10.66
CA ALA A 430 25.11 5.69 -11.28
C ALA A 430 25.05 7.06 -11.98
N LYS A 431 23.98 7.34 -12.74
CA LYS A 431 23.77 8.67 -13.36
C LYS A 431 23.56 9.77 -12.31
N ALA A 432 22.92 9.44 -11.19
CA ALA A 432 22.65 10.40 -10.13
C ALA A 432 23.91 10.91 -9.43
N PHE A 433 24.80 9.97 -9.09
CA PHE A 433 26.04 10.28 -8.39
C PHE A 433 27.17 10.72 -9.32
N ARG A 434 27.08 10.47 -10.65
CA ARG A 434 28.02 11.03 -11.65
C ARG A 434 27.76 12.49 -11.99
N ARG A 435 26.53 13.00 -11.82
CA ARG A 435 26.20 14.42 -12.06
C ARG A 435 26.50 15.35 -10.88
N THR A 436 26.86 14.77 -9.73
CA THR A 436 27.09 15.48 -8.46
C THR A 436 28.53 15.32 -7.95
N ALA A 437 29.36 14.58 -8.70
CA ALA A 437 30.81 14.57 -8.59
C ALA A 437 31.36 15.44 -9.72
#